data_AF-A0A545BGJ8-F1
#
_entry.id   AF-A0A545BGJ8-F1
#
_cell.length_a   1.000
_cell.length_b   1.000
_cell.length_c   1.000
_cell.angle_alpha   90.00
_cell.angle_beta   90.00
_cell.angle_gamma   90.00
#
_symmetry.space_group_name_H-M   'P 1'
#
loop_
_entity.id
_entity.type
_entity.pdbx_description
1 polymer ?
#
loop_
_entity_poly.entity_id
_entity_poly.type
_entity_poly.pdbx_seq_one_letter_code
_entity_poly.pdbx_strand_id
1 'polypeptide(L)'
;MPNGPGFALLLALLGLLLSPVAELLIARALPRLGGLPVAKVRITTAAVTALLFCLLAWRLGFSPELPAFLLLALLGVQLSRIDFTLHLLPNRLVLLLLAGGLVLFSTSAALAPGWPDLFRALAGGAMMFAGYVILKLISPRSLGMGDVKLAAPLGLYLGYLGWQQVLIGGLLGFVVGGLLTVLMLRLRSAEKPAETAHGPAMLIAAVGVVLFMN
;
A
#
# COMPACT_ATOMS: atom_id res chain seq x y z
N MET A 1 -7.05 22.71 18.60
CA MET A 1 -7.82 22.11 17.49
C MET A 1 -7.07 20.86 17.04
N PRO A 2 -7.67 19.66 17.13
CA PRO A 2 -6.97 18.40 16.85
C PRO A 2 -6.51 18.23 15.39
N ASN A 3 -6.94 19.10 14.47
CA ASN A 3 -6.64 19.04 13.04
C ASN A 3 -5.70 20.15 12.55
N GLY A 4 -4.87 20.74 13.42
CA GLY A 4 -3.93 21.80 13.03
C GLY A 4 -2.69 21.27 12.28
N PRO A 5 -1.90 22.14 11.62
CA PRO A 5 -0.66 21.75 10.94
C PRO A 5 0.34 21.04 11.86
N GLY A 6 0.30 21.33 13.17
CA GLY A 6 1.09 20.63 14.17
C GLY A 6 0.77 19.13 14.31
N PHE A 7 -0.48 18.72 14.07
CA PHE A 7 -0.88 17.30 14.09
C PHE A 7 -0.27 16.53 12.91
N ALA A 8 -0.33 17.11 11.70
CA ALA A 8 0.29 16.53 10.52
C ALA A 8 1.82 16.42 10.66
N LEU A 9 2.47 17.45 11.22
CA LEU A 9 3.91 17.42 11.52
C LEU A 9 4.27 16.34 12.55
N LEU A 10 3.47 16.19 13.60
CA LEU A 10 3.69 15.14 14.60
C LEU A 10 3.62 13.74 13.96
N LEU A 11 2.64 13.50 13.10
CA LEU A 11 2.54 12.24 12.38
C LEU A 11 3.65 12.05 11.36
N ALA A 12 4.11 13.12 10.70
CA ALA A 12 5.28 13.08 9.83
C ALA A 12 6.53 12.62 10.59
N LEU A 13 6.79 13.19 11.78
CA LEU A 13 7.89 12.79 12.66
C LEU A 13 7.76 11.34 13.10
N LEU A 14 6.54 10.90 13.43
CA LEU A 14 6.26 9.52 13.80
C LEU A 14 6.56 8.57 12.62
N GLY A 15 6.17 8.92 11.39
CA GLY A 15 6.52 8.16 10.19
C GLY A 15 8.03 8.09 9.94
N LEU A 16 8.76 9.19 10.17
CA LEU A 16 10.22 9.25 10.06
C LEU A 16 10.91 8.31 11.04
N LEU A 17 10.37 8.17 12.25
CA LEU A 17 10.88 7.29 13.31
C LEU A 17 10.47 5.83 13.12
N LEU A 18 9.24 5.57 12.68
CA LEU A 18 8.72 4.21 12.50
C LEU A 18 9.33 3.49 11.30
N SER A 19 9.64 4.19 10.21
CA SER A 19 10.23 3.57 9.02
C SER A 19 11.52 2.78 9.29
N PRO A 20 12.57 3.34 9.93
CA PRO A 20 13.79 2.58 10.22
C PRO A 20 13.56 1.44 11.22
N VAL A 21 12.60 1.57 12.15
CA VAL A 21 12.22 0.48 13.06
C VAL A 21 11.55 -0.64 12.29
N ALA A 22 10.64 -0.33 11.37
CA ALA A 22 10.00 -1.31 10.50
C ALA A 22 11.04 -2.04 9.64
N GLU A 23 12.03 -1.33 9.08
CA GLU A 23 13.13 -1.97 8.33
C GLU A 23 13.93 -2.95 9.18
N LEU A 24 14.24 -2.59 10.44
CA LEU A 24 14.93 -3.47 11.38
C LEU A 24 14.10 -4.71 11.70
N LEU A 25 12.81 -4.54 11.95
CA LEU A 25 11.89 -5.65 12.22
C LEU A 25 11.73 -6.56 11.00
N ILE A 26 11.65 -5.99 9.79
CA ILE A 26 11.60 -6.76 8.54
C ILE A 26 12.88 -7.56 8.36
N ALA A 27 14.05 -6.93 8.52
CA ALA A 27 15.34 -7.63 8.40
C ALA A 27 15.48 -8.76 9.43
N ARG A 28 14.98 -8.57 10.66
CA ARG A 28 14.98 -9.61 11.71
C ARG A 28 13.97 -10.72 11.44
N ALA A 29 12.75 -10.39 11.03
CA ALA A 29 11.66 -11.35 10.86
C ALA A 29 11.75 -12.13 9.54
N LEU A 30 12.42 -11.57 8.54
CA LEU A 30 12.57 -12.12 7.19
C LEU A 30 14.05 -12.09 6.75
N PRO A 31 14.94 -12.85 7.41
CA PRO A 31 16.37 -12.86 7.08
C PRO A 31 16.67 -13.32 5.64
N ARG A 32 15.72 -14.03 5.02
CA ARG A 32 15.79 -14.44 3.60
C ARG A 32 15.78 -13.26 2.61
N LEU A 33 15.33 -12.07 3.03
CA LEU A 33 15.35 -10.85 2.20
C LEU A 33 16.71 -10.15 2.21
N GLY A 34 17.68 -10.67 2.97
CA GLY A 34 19.00 -10.07 3.14
C GLY A 34 19.07 -9.13 4.35
N GLY A 35 20.17 -8.39 4.41
CA GLY A 35 20.46 -7.44 5.49
C GLY A 35 19.70 -6.12 5.37
N LEU A 36 20.06 -5.17 6.25
CA LEU A 36 19.52 -3.82 6.19
C LEU A 36 19.90 -3.12 4.87
N PRO A 37 18.99 -2.31 4.29
CA PRO A 37 19.31 -1.51 3.12
C PRO A 37 20.43 -0.50 3.41
N VAL A 38 21.13 -0.07 2.37
CA VAL A 38 22.13 1.01 2.49
C VAL A 38 21.49 2.29 3.03
N ALA A 39 22.27 3.08 3.78
CA ALA A 39 21.76 4.26 4.51
C ALA A 39 20.95 5.23 3.63
N LYS A 40 21.38 5.47 2.38
CA LYS A 40 20.65 6.33 1.43
C LYS A 40 19.21 5.84 1.21
N VAL A 41 19.03 4.53 0.98
CA VAL A 41 17.71 3.93 0.76
C VAL A 41 16.84 4.09 2.00
N ARG A 42 17.41 3.86 3.20
CA ARG A 42 16.71 4.01 4.48
C ARG A 42 16.24 5.44 4.74
N ILE A 43 17.08 6.42 4.39
CA ILE A 43 16.72 7.83 4.49
C ILE A 43 15.58 8.16 3.53
N THR A 44 15.66 7.68 2.28
CA THR A 44 14.60 7.92 1.29
C THR A 44 13.27 7.25 1.67
N THR A 45 13.28 6.00 2.15
CA THR A 45 12.05 5.32 2.60
C THR A 45 11.45 6.02 3.80
N ALA A 46 12.26 6.46 4.77
CA ALA A 46 11.79 7.22 5.92
C ALA A 46 11.21 8.57 5.50
N ALA A 47 11.85 9.29 4.59
CA ALA A 47 11.34 10.56 4.07
C ALA A 47 10.00 10.39 3.33
N VAL A 48 9.89 9.37 2.47
CA VAL A 48 8.62 9.05 1.77
C VAL A 48 7.53 8.67 2.76
N THR A 49 7.84 7.82 3.74
CA THR A 49 6.88 7.42 4.78
C THR A 49 6.42 8.62 5.61
N ALA A 50 7.34 9.48 6.04
CA ALA A 50 7.03 10.71 6.77
C ALA A 50 6.13 11.66 5.95
N LEU A 51 6.43 11.82 4.66
CA LEU A 51 5.60 12.61 3.76
C LEU A 51 4.19 12.04 3.62
N LEU A 52 4.06 10.72 3.43
CA LEU A 52 2.75 10.08 3.36
C LEU A 52 1.97 10.20 4.67
N PHE A 53 2.63 10.06 5.82
CA PHE A 53 2.00 10.28 7.13
C PHE A 53 1.49 11.72 7.27
N CYS A 54 2.29 12.71 6.85
CA CYS A 54 1.90 14.11 6.83
C CYS A 54 0.66 14.35 5.95
N LEU A 55 0.68 13.83 4.72
CA LEU A 55 -0.39 14.02 3.75
C LEU A 55 -1.69 13.33 4.18
N LEU A 56 -1.60 12.10 4.69
CA LEU A 56 -2.77 11.36 5.18
C LEU A 56 -3.36 12.02 6.44
N ALA A 57 -2.51 12.47 7.37
CA ALA A 57 -2.94 13.22 8.53
C ALA A 57 -3.63 14.54 8.15
N TRP A 58 -3.07 15.24 7.16
CA TRP A 58 -3.66 16.47 6.65
C TRP A 58 -5.01 16.22 5.99
N ARG A 59 -5.12 15.14 5.20
CA ARG A 59 -6.34 14.83 4.44
C ARG A 59 -7.47 14.27 5.29
N LEU A 60 -7.18 13.29 6.15
CA LEU A 60 -8.17 12.57 6.95
C LEU A 60 -8.44 13.26 8.29
N GLY A 61 -7.51 14.11 8.76
CA GLY A 61 -7.59 14.74 10.08
C GLY A 61 -7.52 13.72 11.21
N PHE A 62 -7.95 14.12 12.40
CA PHE A 62 -8.08 13.24 13.56
C PHE A 62 -9.34 12.37 13.42
N SER A 63 -9.20 11.23 12.75
CA SER A 63 -10.28 10.26 12.52
C SER A 63 -9.91 8.87 13.05
N PRO A 64 -10.90 8.03 13.46
CA PRO A 64 -10.64 6.68 13.96
C PRO A 64 -10.05 5.73 12.91
N GLU A 65 -10.22 6.02 11.63
CA GLU A 65 -9.69 5.28 10.48
C GLU A 65 -8.24 5.64 10.12
N LEU A 66 -7.76 6.82 10.54
CA LEU A 66 -6.40 7.31 10.23
C LEU A 66 -5.30 6.28 10.55
N PRO A 67 -5.29 5.59 11.72
CA PRO A 67 -4.26 4.60 12.02
C PRO A 67 -4.15 3.48 10.97
N ALA A 68 -5.27 3.09 10.35
CA ALA A 68 -5.27 2.10 9.29
C ALA A 68 -4.51 2.64 8.05
N PHE A 69 -4.81 3.86 7.62
CA PHE A 69 -4.11 4.46 6.48
C PHE A 69 -2.63 4.75 6.76
N LEU A 70 -2.25 5.06 8.00
CA LEU A 70 -0.85 5.15 8.40
C LEU A 70 -0.13 3.80 8.32
N LEU A 71 -0.80 2.71 8.71
CA LEU A 71 -0.29 1.34 8.52
C LEU A 71 -0.09 1.02 7.04
N LEU A 72 -1.05 1.41 6.18
CA LEU A 72 -0.94 1.29 4.73
C LEU A 72 0.28 2.05 4.19
N ALA A 73 0.50 3.29 4.60
CA ALA A 73 1.67 4.06 4.18
C ALA A 73 2.98 3.39 4.63
N LEU A 74 3.07 2.98 5.90
CA LEU A 74 4.29 2.38 6.46
C LEU A 74 4.64 1.05 5.77
N LEU A 75 3.71 0.10 5.72
CA LEU A 75 3.96 -1.21 5.13
C LEU A 75 3.95 -1.16 3.61
N GLY A 76 3.13 -0.31 3.01
CA GLY A 76 3.05 -0.12 1.57
C GLY A 76 4.37 0.39 0.99
N VAL A 77 5.01 1.39 1.61
CA VAL A 77 6.32 1.90 1.18
C VAL A 77 7.38 0.79 1.26
N GLN A 78 7.38 0.00 2.34
CA GLN A 78 8.32 -1.10 2.51
C GLN A 78 8.09 -2.22 1.48
N LEU A 79 6.83 -2.61 1.26
CA LEU A 79 6.45 -3.58 0.24
C LEU A 79 6.84 -3.10 -1.16
N SER A 80 6.60 -1.84 -1.49
CA SER A 80 6.97 -1.23 -2.77
C SER A 80 8.48 -1.25 -3.00
N ARG A 81 9.28 -0.95 -1.97
CA ARG A 81 10.74 -1.04 -2.06
C ARG A 81 11.21 -2.47 -2.29
N ILE A 82 10.70 -3.42 -1.51
CA ILE A 82 11.07 -4.84 -1.60
C ILE A 82 10.69 -5.36 -2.99
N ASP A 83 9.52 -5.01 -3.48
CA ASP A 83 9.06 -5.37 -4.82
C ASP A 83 9.95 -4.76 -5.91
N PHE A 84 10.29 -3.48 -5.83
CA PHE A 84 11.19 -2.84 -6.79
C PHE A 84 12.61 -3.45 -6.82
N THR A 85 13.11 -3.88 -5.66
CA THR A 85 14.51 -4.35 -5.53
C THR A 85 14.63 -5.85 -5.78
N LEU A 86 13.68 -6.63 -5.27
CA LEU A 86 13.72 -8.09 -5.23
C LEU A 86 12.62 -8.75 -6.06
N HIS A 87 11.72 -7.98 -6.69
CA HIS A 87 10.58 -8.48 -7.48
C HIS A 87 9.74 -9.51 -6.69
N LEU A 88 9.60 -9.27 -5.39
CA LEU A 88 9.01 -10.20 -4.45
C LEU A 88 8.14 -9.45 -3.44
N LEU A 89 6.92 -9.95 -3.23
CA LEU A 89 5.99 -9.46 -2.22
C LEU A 89 5.87 -10.50 -1.09
N PRO A 90 6.50 -10.27 0.09
CA PRO A 90 6.49 -11.24 1.17
C PRO A 90 5.08 -11.44 1.74
N ASN A 91 4.57 -12.67 1.68
CA ASN A 91 3.23 -13.01 2.19
C ASN A 91 3.00 -12.53 3.63
N ARG A 92 4.03 -12.59 4.49
CA ARG A 92 3.92 -12.15 5.89
C ARG A 92 3.58 -10.66 6.01
N LEU A 93 4.16 -9.81 5.15
CA LEU A 93 3.92 -8.37 5.18
C LEU A 93 2.57 -8.01 4.55
N VAL A 94 2.20 -8.70 3.46
CA VAL A 94 0.87 -8.53 2.84
C VAL A 94 -0.24 -8.95 3.81
N LEU A 95 -0.06 -10.07 4.52
CA LEU A 95 -1.00 -10.53 5.55
C LEU A 95 -1.03 -9.58 6.75
N LEU A 96 0.12 -9.06 7.19
CA LEU A 96 0.17 -8.07 8.27
C LEU A 96 -0.60 -6.81 7.88
N LEU A 97 -0.46 -6.35 6.63
CA LEU A 97 -1.19 -5.20 6.12
C LEU A 97 -2.71 -5.46 6.06
N LEU A 98 -3.13 -6.64 5.61
CA LEU A 98 -4.53 -7.04 5.52
C LEU A 98 -5.16 -7.22 6.92
N ALA A 99 -4.55 -8.04 7.78
CA ALA A 99 -5.04 -8.33 9.11
C ALA A 99 -4.98 -7.10 10.02
N GLY A 100 -3.89 -6.34 9.96
CA GLY A 100 -3.75 -5.08 10.69
C GLY A 100 -4.80 -4.05 10.24
N GLY A 101 -5.05 -3.94 8.93
CA GLY A 101 -6.12 -3.09 8.40
C GLY A 101 -7.50 -3.51 8.89
N LEU A 102 -7.82 -4.81 8.86
CA LEU A 102 -9.08 -5.33 9.39
C LEU A 102 -9.29 -5.01 10.86
N VAL A 103 -8.27 -5.23 11.69
CA VAL A 103 -8.33 -4.92 13.13
C VAL A 103 -8.57 -3.43 13.33
N LEU A 104 -7.79 -2.57 12.66
CA LEU A 104 -7.90 -1.12 12.82
C LEU A 104 -9.24 -0.57 12.31
N PHE A 105 -9.75 -1.06 11.17
CA PHE A 105 -11.07 -0.67 10.69
C PHE A 105 -12.22 -1.22 11.54
N SER A 106 -12.06 -2.40 12.14
CA SER A 106 -13.03 -2.94 13.09
C SER A 106 -13.07 -2.09 14.37
N THR A 107 -11.90 -1.67 14.86
CA THR A 107 -11.80 -0.71 15.98
C THR A 107 -12.41 0.64 15.60
N SER A 108 -12.14 1.15 14.40
CA SER A 108 -12.76 2.38 13.88
C SER A 108 -14.29 2.28 13.89
N ALA A 109 -14.85 1.20 13.35
CA ALA A 109 -16.29 0.95 13.28
C ALA A 109 -16.95 0.77 14.67
N ALA A 110 -16.19 0.34 15.67
CA ALA A 110 -16.65 0.23 17.05
C ALA A 110 -16.65 1.59 17.78
N LEU A 111 -15.69 2.47 17.46
CA LEU A 111 -15.55 3.81 18.07
C LEU A 111 -16.50 4.83 17.43
N ALA A 112 -16.66 4.75 16.11
CA ALA A 112 -17.62 5.52 15.33
C ALA A 112 -18.49 4.51 14.58
N PRO A 113 -19.82 4.50 14.77
CA PRO A 113 -20.70 3.47 14.21
C PRO A 113 -20.63 3.44 12.66
N GLY A 114 -19.74 2.61 12.14
CA GLY A 114 -19.31 2.56 10.73
C GLY A 114 -19.23 1.13 10.18
N TRP A 115 -20.03 0.21 10.72
CA TRP A 115 -20.12 -1.18 10.25
C TRP A 115 -20.42 -1.32 8.75
N PRO A 116 -21.30 -0.49 8.13
CA PRO A 116 -21.50 -0.54 6.68
C PRO A 116 -20.20 -0.29 5.88
N ASP A 117 -19.34 0.61 6.34
CA ASP A 117 -18.06 0.91 5.69
C ASP A 117 -17.08 -0.25 5.82
N LEU A 118 -17.09 -0.97 6.95
CA LEU A 118 -16.30 -2.19 7.13
C LEU A 118 -16.77 -3.32 6.20
N PHE A 119 -18.08 -3.51 6.03
CA PHE A 119 -18.61 -4.50 5.07
C PHE A 119 -18.25 -4.13 3.64
N ARG A 120 -18.30 -2.84 3.30
CA ARG A 120 -17.84 -2.34 2.00
C ARG A 120 -16.34 -2.54 1.82
N ALA A 121 -15.53 -2.35 2.85
CA ALA A 121 -14.10 -2.66 2.85
C ALA A 121 -13.84 -4.14 2.54
N LEU A 122 -14.53 -5.04 3.23
CA LEU A 122 -14.43 -6.48 2.98
C LEU A 122 -14.83 -6.84 1.54
N ALA A 123 -15.94 -6.28 1.05
CA ALA A 123 -16.38 -6.47 -0.34
C ALA A 123 -15.36 -5.90 -1.34
N GLY A 124 -14.82 -4.70 -1.07
CA GLY A 124 -13.79 -4.05 -1.88
C GLY A 124 -12.52 -4.89 -1.99
N GLY A 125 -12.05 -5.43 -0.87
CA GLY A 125 -10.91 -6.35 -0.82
C GLY A 125 -11.16 -7.63 -1.62
N ALA A 126 -12.34 -8.25 -1.43
CA ALA A 126 -12.72 -9.45 -2.17
C ALA A 126 -12.83 -9.21 -3.69
N MET A 127 -13.42 -8.09 -4.10
CA MET A 127 -13.55 -7.71 -5.51
C MET A 127 -12.20 -7.42 -6.16
N MET A 128 -11.32 -6.64 -5.52
CA MET A 128 -10.00 -6.39 -6.08
C MET A 128 -9.19 -7.69 -6.18
N PHE A 129 -9.24 -8.54 -5.15
CA PHE A 129 -8.60 -9.85 -5.20
C PHE A 129 -9.14 -10.69 -6.35
N ALA A 130 -10.46 -10.84 -6.47
CA ALA A 130 -11.11 -11.60 -7.54
C ALA A 130 -10.77 -11.05 -8.93
N GLY A 131 -10.80 -9.73 -9.10
CA GLY A 131 -10.43 -9.06 -10.35
C GLY A 131 -8.98 -9.36 -10.76
N TYR A 132 -8.04 -9.27 -9.81
CA TYR A 132 -6.64 -9.59 -10.08
C TYR A 132 -6.40 -11.09 -10.31
N VAL A 133 -7.16 -11.97 -9.64
CA VAL A 133 -7.16 -13.42 -9.94
C VAL A 133 -7.64 -13.66 -11.38
N ILE A 134 -8.74 -13.04 -11.80
CA ILE A 134 -9.24 -13.17 -13.18
C ILE A 134 -8.18 -12.68 -14.19
N LEU A 135 -7.56 -11.52 -13.93
CA LEU A 135 -6.47 -11.01 -14.78
C LEU A 135 -5.28 -11.98 -14.82
N LYS A 136 -4.91 -12.60 -13.69
CA LYS A 136 -3.87 -13.63 -13.64
C LYS A 136 -4.22 -14.86 -14.47
N LEU A 137 -5.49 -15.29 -14.46
CA LEU A 137 -5.95 -16.44 -15.22
C LEU A 137 -5.95 -16.15 -16.73
N ILE A 138 -6.34 -14.93 -17.13
CA ILE A 138 -6.33 -14.49 -18.54
C ILE A 138 -4.90 -14.28 -19.04
N SER A 139 -4.02 -13.69 -18.21
CA SER A 139 -2.65 -13.31 -18.57
C SER A 139 -1.63 -13.77 -17.54
N PRO A 140 -1.38 -15.10 -17.43
CA PRO A 140 -0.55 -15.68 -16.38
C PRO A 140 0.91 -15.25 -16.42
N ARG A 141 1.42 -14.77 -17.56
CA ARG A 141 2.79 -14.27 -17.69
C ARG A 141 2.96 -12.81 -17.29
N SER A 142 1.86 -12.03 -17.24
CA SER A 142 1.95 -10.57 -17.04
C SER A 142 1.86 -10.14 -15.59
N LEU A 143 1.22 -10.94 -14.72
CA LEU A 143 0.92 -10.56 -13.36
C LEU A 143 1.56 -11.53 -12.36
N GLY A 144 2.25 -11.03 -11.33
CA GLY A 144 2.79 -11.87 -10.26
C GLY A 144 1.69 -12.34 -9.31
N MET A 145 1.87 -13.51 -8.69
CA MET A 145 0.96 -13.94 -7.60
C MET A 145 1.07 -13.03 -6.37
N GLY A 146 2.19 -12.30 -6.23
CA GLY A 146 2.35 -11.26 -5.22
C GLY A 146 1.35 -10.12 -5.40
N ASP A 147 1.20 -9.64 -6.63
CA ASP A 147 0.32 -8.50 -6.97
C ASP A 147 -1.15 -8.84 -6.69
N VAL A 148 -1.57 -10.05 -7.05
CA VAL A 148 -2.90 -10.58 -6.73
C VAL A 148 -3.17 -10.53 -5.22
N LYS A 149 -2.19 -10.94 -4.41
CA LYS A 149 -2.33 -10.93 -2.96
C LYS A 149 -2.36 -9.51 -2.39
N LEU A 150 -1.62 -8.58 -2.97
CA LEU A 150 -1.57 -7.18 -2.56
C LEU A 150 -2.84 -6.41 -2.97
N ALA A 151 -3.55 -6.86 -4.01
CA ALA A 151 -4.85 -6.32 -4.39
C ALA A 151 -5.90 -6.46 -3.28
N ALA A 152 -5.87 -7.54 -2.48
CA ALA A 152 -6.80 -7.76 -1.38
C ALA A 152 -6.72 -6.67 -0.28
N PRO A 153 -5.56 -6.39 0.34
CA PRO A 153 -5.46 -5.31 1.32
C PRO A 153 -5.75 -3.96 0.67
N LEU A 154 -5.26 -3.66 -0.53
CA LEU A 154 -5.57 -2.37 -1.16
C LEU A 154 -7.07 -2.16 -1.39
N GLY A 155 -7.77 -3.18 -1.88
CA GLY A 155 -9.22 -3.13 -2.04
C GLY A 155 -9.96 -2.98 -0.71
N LEU A 156 -9.38 -3.48 0.38
CA LEU A 156 -9.91 -3.28 1.73
C LEU A 156 -9.79 -1.82 2.17
N TYR A 157 -8.61 -1.19 2.02
CA TYR A 157 -8.44 0.23 2.35
C TYR A 157 -9.30 1.14 1.47
N LEU A 158 -9.37 0.87 0.17
CA LEU A 158 -10.17 1.66 -0.77
C LEU A 158 -11.67 1.43 -0.57
N GLY A 159 -12.08 0.20 -0.28
CA GLY A 159 -13.48 -0.15 -0.02
C GLY A 159 -14.02 0.49 1.25
N TYR A 160 -13.16 0.70 2.25
CA TYR A 160 -13.56 1.45 3.43
C TYR A 160 -14.02 2.87 3.06
N LEU A 161 -13.32 3.54 2.14
CA LEU A 161 -13.68 4.88 1.66
C LEU A 161 -14.94 4.89 0.77
N GLY A 162 -15.08 3.91 -0.14
CA GLY A 162 -16.21 3.89 -1.05
C GLY A 162 -16.04 3.00 -2.27
N TRP A 163 -17.17 2.73 -2.94
CA TRP A 163 -17.18 1.92 -4.18
C TRP A 163 -16.45 2.62 -5.32
N GLN A 164 -16.56 3.95 -5.40
CA GLN A 164 -15.90 4.74 -6.44
C GLN A 164 -14.37 4.66 -6.29
N GLN A 165 -13.87 4.65 -5.06
CA GLN A 165 -12.46 4.54 -4.73
C GLN A 165 -11.91 3.15 -5.07
N VAL A 166 -12.70 2.09 -4.88
CA VAL A 166 -12.33 0.73 -5.32
C VAL A 166 -12.23 0.66 -6.85
N LEU A 167 -13.22 1.18 -7.56
CA LEU A 167 -13.24 1.15 -9.02
C LEU A 167 -12.08 1.97 -9.60
N ILE A 168 -11.91 3.21 -9.15
CA ILE A 168 -10.89 4.11 -9.66
C ILE A 168 -9.50 3.66 -9.21
N GLY A 169 -9.33 3.26 -7.95
CA GLY A 169 -8.04 2.77 -7.46
C GLY A 169 -7.61 1.46 -8.10
N GLY A 170 -8.57 0.54 -8.35
CA GLY A 170 -8.30 -0.67 -9.12
C GLY A 170 -7.94 -0.39 -10.57
N LEU A 171 -8.69 0.49 -11.24
CA LEU A 171 -8.42 0.88 -12.62
C LEU A 171 -7.09 1.64 -12.75
N LEU A 172 -6.83 2.61 -11.88
CA LEU A 172 -5.56 3.34 -11.84
C LEU A 172 -4.39 2.41 -11.52
N GLY A 173 -4.55 1.48 -10.58
CA GLY A 173 -3.53 0.47 -10.27
C GLY A 173 -3.17 -0.38 -11.50
N PHE A 174 -4.18 -0.78 -12.27
CA PHE A 174 -3.99 -1.50 -13.52
C PHE A 174 -3.33 -0.63 -14.61
N VAL A 175 -3.82 0.59 -14.82
CA VAL A 175 -3.31 1.51 -15.86
C VAL A 175 -1.88 1.94 -15.56
N VAL A 176 -1.58 2.36 -14.32
CA VAL A 176 -0.23 2.76 -13.91
C VAL A 176 0.72 1.56 -13.95
N GLY A 177 0.28 0.38 -13.51
CA GLY A 177 1.06 -0.86 -13.61
C GLY A 177 1.38 -1.21 -15.07
N GLY A 178 0.39 -1.19 -15.96
CA GLY A 178 0.59 -1.42 -17.38
C GLY A 178 1.50 -0.39 -18.05
N LEU A 179 1.37 0.89 -17.70
CA LEU A 179 2.21 1.96 -18.25
C LEU A 179 3.67 1.83 -17.81
N LEU A 180 3.93 1.51 -16.55
CA LEU A 180 5.29 1.24 -16.06
C LEU A 180 5.90 0.03 -16.76
N THR A 181 5.12 -1.03 -16.97
CA THR A 181 5.56 -2.21 -17.71
C THR A 181 5.98 -1.85 -19.14
N VAL A 182 5.16 -1.07 -19.86
CA VAL A 182 5.47 -0.60 -21.21
C VAL A 182 6.70 0.30 -21.22
N LEU A 183 6.85 1.22 -20.26
CA LEU A 183 7.99 2.12 -20.17
C LEU A 183 9.29 1.35 -19.90
N MET A 184 9.28 0.38 -18.99
CA MET A 184 10.44 -0.46 -18.70
C MET A 184 10.83 -1.33 -19.91
N LEU A 185 9.86 -1.86 -20.65
CA LEU A 185 10.10 -2.60 -21.90
C LEU A 185 10.73 -1.71 -22.98
N ARG A 186 10.38 -0.42 -23.05
CA ARG A 186 11.01 0.52 -23.99
C ARG A 186 12.42 0.95 -23.59
N LEU A 187 12.70 1.02 -22.29
CA LEU A 187 13.99 1.46 -21.76
C LEU A 187 15.04 0.33 -21.70
N ARG A 188 14.65 -0.95 -21.88
CA ARG A 188 15.57 -2.09 -21.85
C ARG A 188 15.65 -2.83 -23.18
N SER A 189 16.89 -3.07 -23.63
CA SER A 189 17.21 -3.92 -24.77
C SER A 189 16.82 -5.39 -24.50
N ALA A 190 16.42 -6.09 -25.56
CA ALA A 190 15.50 -7.23 -25.62
C ALA A 190 15.93 -8.58 -24.98
N GLU A 191 16.88 -8.63 -24.06
CA GLU A 191 17.50 -9.93 -23.67
C GLU A 191 16.97 -10.59 -22.37
N LYS A 192 16.11 -9.94 -21.57
CA LYS A 192 15.49 -10.61 -20.41
C LYS A 192 14.00 -10.30 -20.30
N PRO A 193 13.13 -11.32 -20.15
CA PRO A 193 11.74 -11.08 -19.79
C PRO A 193 11.74 -10.37 -18.43
N ALA A 194 11.29 -9.12 -18.41
CA ALA A 194 11.21 -8.31 -17.21
C ALA A 194 10.00 -8.80 -16.39
N GLU A 195 10.24 -9.46 -15.26
CA GLU A 195 9.25 -9.46 -14.19
C GLU A 195 9.12 -8.01 -13.72
N THR A 196 7.95 -7.41 -13.89
CA THR A 196 7.70 -6.00 -13.57
C THR A 196 7.16 -5.87 -12.14
N ALA A 197 7.80 -5.03 -11.34
CA ALA A 197 7.37 -4.69 -9.98
C ALA A 197 6.12 -3.80 -10.03
N HIS A 198 4.94 -4.37 -9.74
CA HIS A 198 3.66 -3.65 -9.77
C HIS A 198 3.29 -3.02 -8.41
N GLY A 199 3.92 -3.45 -7.32
CA GLY A 199 3.65 -2.96 -5.96
C GLY A 199 3.73 -1.43 -5.82
N PRO A 200 4.79 -0.75 -6.31
CA PRO A 200 4.88 0.71 -6.26
C PRO A 200 3.73 1.41 -6.99
N ALA A 201 3.35 0.94 -8.18
CA ALA A 201 2.24 1.51 -8.94
C ALA A 201 0.92 1.38 -8.20
N MET A 202 0.65 0.19 -7.65
CA MET A 202 -0.58 -0.08 -6.91
C MET A 202 -0.68 0.78 -5.64
N LEU A 203 0.44 0.98 -4.92
CA LEU A 203 0.46 1.86 -3.76
C LEU A 203 0.22 3.32 -4.15
N ILE A 204 0.90 3.82 -5.18
CA ILE A 204 0.73 5.21 -5.66
C ILE A 204 -0.72 5.46 -6.06
N ALA A 205 -1.33 4.53 -6.79
CA ALA A 205 -2.73 4.62 -7.17
C ALA A 205 -3.65 4.66 -5.93
N ALA A 206 -3.47 3.73 -4.99
CA ALA A 206 -4.29 3.67 -3.78
C ALA A 206 -4.17 4.94 -2.92
N VAL A 207 -2.95 5.38 -2.63
CA VAL A 207 -2.71 6.60 -1.86
C VAL A 207 -3.21 7.85 -2.60
N GLY A 208 -3.01 7.91 -3.92
CA GLY A 208 -3.55 9.00 -4.75
C GLY A 208 -5.06 9.11 -4.62
N VAL A 209 -5.78 7.99 -4.72
CA VAL A 209 -7.24 7.98 -4.53
C VAL A 209 -7.63 8.45 -3.13
N VAL A 210 -6.94 7.99 -2.08
CA VAL A 210 -7.21 8.46 -0.70
C VAL A 210 -7.02 9.97 -0.58
N LEU A 211 -5.98 10.53 -1.21
CA LEU A 211 -5.66 11.96 -1.10
C LEU A 211 -6.59 12.86 -1.91
N PHE A 212 -7.05 12.41 -3.08
CA PHE A 212 -7.85 13.23 -3.99
C PHE A 212 -9.35 12.95 -3.92
N MET A 213 -9.78 11.80 -3.38
CA MET A 213 -11.16 11.31 -3.45
C MET A 213 -11.76 10.93 -2.09
N ASN A 214 -11.36 11.59 -1.01
CA ASN A 214 -12.03 11.47 0.30
C ASN A 214 -13.22 12.41 0.40
#